data_AF-A0A842N5M0-F1
#
_entry.id   AF-A0A842N5M0-F1
#
_cell.length_a   1.000
_cell.length_b   1.000
_cell.length_c   1.000
_cell.angle_alpha   90.00
_cell.angle_beta   90.00
_cell.angle_gamma   90.00
#
_symmetry.space_group_name_H-M   'P 1'
#
loop_
_entity.id
_entity.type
_entity.pdbx_description
1 polymer ?
#
loop_
_entity_poly.entity_id
_entity_poly.type
_entity_poly.pdbx_seq_one_letter_code
_entity_poly.pdbx_strand_id
1 'polypeptide(L)'
;PWDDTVIFGAVRSAFGAGGLVGGLMLSAWGGPKKRVHGVLAGMALSCLLGYVAIGLGKDMYTWSIGAFLMMLFNPLINGSNQAIWQSKVPPEMQGRVFGTRAMIALISQPVAMAITGPLADRFLIPGMMEGGSLVPYFGWLVGVGPGTGISLLWVFLGVIGFVCGLGGYLFREVRDVESILPDHDELQNSAES
;
A
#
# COMPACT_ATOMS: atom_id res chain seq x y z
N PRO A 1 -9.10 26.40 15.59
CA PRO A 1 -9.26 25.50 14.43
C PRO A 1 -8.14 25.78 13.43
N TRP A 2 -7.40 24.77 13.02
CA TRP A 2 -6.31 24.93 12.05
C TRP A 2 -6.87 25.22 10.66
N ASP A 3 -6.17 26.02 9.87
CA ASP A 3 -6.52 26.22 8.46
C ASP A 3 -6.32 24.90 7.68
N ASP A 4 -7.20 24.62 6.71
CA ASP A 4 -7.13 23.41 5.87
C ASP A 4 -5.77 23.25 5.18
N THR A 5 -5.15 24.36 4.80
CA THR A 5 -3.80 24.41 4.22
C THR A 5 -2.73 23.87 5.18
N VAL A 6 -2.84 24.21 6.48
CA VAL A 6 -1.90 23.75 7.50
C VAL A 6 -2.07 22.26 7.75
N ILE A 7 -3.32 21.78 7.81
CA ILE A 7 -3.62 20.36 7.97
C ILE A 7 -3.04 19.57 6.79
N PHE A 8 -3.33 19.98 5.56
CA PHE A 8 -2.82 19.32 4.37
C PHE A 8 -1.29 19.35 4.30
N GLY A 9 -0.68 20.48 4.63
CA GLY A 9 0.78 20.65 4.70
C GLY A 9 1.43 19.73 5.74
N ALA A 10 0.83 19.60 6.93
CA ALA A 10 1.32 18.73 8.00
C ALA A 10 1.25 17.25 7.59
N VAL A 11 0.11 16.81 7.06
CA VAL A 11 -0.08 15.42 6.60
C VAL A 11 0.91 15.08 5.49
N ARG A 12 1.10 15.99 4.52
CA ARG A 12 2.03 15.79 3.40
C ARG A 12 3.49 15.79 3.85
N SER A 13 3.84 16.58 4.85
CA SER A 13 5.18 16.57 5.45
C SER A 13 5.43 15.27 6.22
N ALA A 14 4.45 14.80 6.99
CA ALA A 14 4.52 13.52 7.69
C ALA A 14 4.65 12.33 6.72
N PHE A 15 3.94 12.38 5.59
CA PHE A 15 4.09 11.43 4.49
C PHE A 15 5.53 11.38 3.95
N GLY A 16 6.11 12.54 3.65
CA GLY A 16 7.50 12.64 3.18
C GLY A 16 8.51 12.14 4.22
N ALA A 17 8.32 12.51 5.49
CA ALA A 17 9.14 12.03 6.59
C ALA A 17 9.07 10.51 6.76
N GLY A 18 7.88 9.92 6.62
CA GLY A 18 7.69 8.47 6.65
C GLY A 18 8.50 7.77 5.57
N GLY A 19 8.45 8.27 4.34
CA GLY A 19 9.25 7.74 3.23
C GLY A 19 10.76 7.82 3.48
N LEU A 20 11.25 8.95 4.00
CA LEU A 20 12.66 9.12 4.36
C LEU A 20 13.10 8.14 5.46
N VAL A 21 12.35 8.07 6.56
CA VAL A 21 12.65 7.16 7.67
C VAL A 21 12.60 5.71 7.19
N GLY A 22 11.58 5.34 6.42
CA GLY A 22 11.44 4.00 5.85
C GLY A 22 12.60 3.62 4.93
N GLY A 23 13.06 4.57 4.11
CA GLY A 23 14.21 4.38 3.24
C GLY A 23 15.51 4.18 4.02
N LEU A 24 15.75 5.03 5.03
CA LEU A 24 16.91 4.91 5.92
C LEU A 24 16.90 3.59 6.69
N MET A 25 15.74 3.15 7.20
CA MET A 25 15.59 1.86 7.87
C MET A 25 15.94 0.71 6.93
N LEU A 26 15.46 0.74 5.70
CA LEU A 26 15.79 -0.26 4.70
C LEU A 26 17.28 -0.26 4.35
N SER A 27 17.89 0.91 4.18
CA SER A 27 19.33 1.02 3.88
C SER A 27 20.22 0.56 5.04
N ALA A 28 19.83 0.84 6.29
CA ALA A 28 20.60 0.46 7.46
C ALA A 28 20.55 -1.05 7.75
N TRP A 29 19.38 -1.68 7.57
CA TRP A 29 19.18 -3.10 7.90
C TRP A 29 19.25 -4.03 6.67
N GLY A 30 19.12 -3.52 5.45
CA GLY A 30 19.12 -4.29 4.20
C GLY A 30 17.81 -5.06 3.92
N GLY A 31 16.87 -5.09 4.87
CA GLY A 31 15.57 -5.75 4.74
C GLY A 31 15.56 -7.22 5.21
N PRO A 32 14.41 -7.89 5.13
CA PRO A 32 14.25 -9.26 5.61
C PRO A 32 14.98 -10.27 4.71
N LYS A 33 15.52 -11.34 5.33
CA LYS A 33 16.23 -12.42 4.62
C LYS A 33 15.40 -13.06 3.49
N LYS A 34 14.08 -13.20 3.70
CA LYS A 34 13.12 -13.57 2.65
C LYS A 34 12.39 -12.31 2.22
N ARG A 35 12.70 -11.81 1.04
CA ARG A 35 12.18 -10.54 0.50
C ARG A 35 10.65 -10.59 0.38
N VAL A 36 10.07 -11.76 0.12
CA VAL A 36 8.60 -11.96 0.08
C VAL A 36 7.93 -11.51 1.39
N HIS A 37 8.56 -11.75 2.53
CA HIS A 37 7.99 -11.34 3.82
C HIS A 37 8.02 -9.81 3.97
N GLY A 38 9.01 -9.14 3.39
CA GLY A 38 9.06 -7.68 3.34
C GLY A 38 7.93 -7.09 2.51
N VAL A 39 7.56 -7.74 1.40
CA VAL A 39 6.43 -7.33 0.56
C VAL A 39 5.10 -7.59 1.26
N LEU A 40 4.84 -8.83 1.70
CA LEU A 40 3.54 -9.23 2.24
C LEU A 40 3.26 -8.62 3.62
N ALA A 41 4.21 -8.73 4.56
CA ALA A 41 4.04 -8.13 5.89
C ALA A 41 4.09 -6.60 5.81
N GLY A 42 4.96 -6.04 4.97
CA GLY A 42 5.01 -4.60 4.74
C GLY A 42 3.69 -4.06 4.19
N MET A 43 3.09 -4.74 3.20
CA MET A 43 1.79 -4.40 2.65
C MET A 43 0.69 -4.51 3.70
N ALA A 44 0.64 -5.62 4.44
CA ALA A 44 -0.35 -5.82 5.49
C ALA A 44 -0.26 -4.71 6.58
N LEU A 45 0.94 -4.43 7.07
CA LEU A 45 1.17 -3.40 8.09
C LEU A 45 0.89 -1.99 7.55
N SER A 46 1.29 -1.67 6.32
CA SER A 46 1.00 -0.36 5.70
C SER A 46 -0.51 -0.14 5.52
N CYS A 47 -1.22 -1.15 5.04
CA CYS A 47 -2.66 -1.09 4.84
C CYS A 47 -3.42 -0.98 6.16
N LEU A 48 -3.04 -1.77 7.17
CA LEU A 48 -3.69 -1.70 8.48
C LEU A 48 -3.33 -0.43 9.25
N LEU A 49 -2.05 -0.11 9.40
CA LEU A 49 -1.59 0.99 10.25
C LEU A 49 -1.65 2.36 9.56
N GLY A 50 -1.60 2.38 8.23
CA GLY A 50 -1.67 3.61 7.43
C GLY A 50 -3.10 3.92 7.00
N TYR A 51 -3.63 3.10 6.09
CA TYR A 51 -4.94 3.38 5.45
C TYR A 51 -6.09 3.38 6.46
N VAL A 52 -6.17 2.39 7.36
CA VAL A 52 -7.23 2.36 8.38
C VAL A 52 -7.07 3.51 9.38
N ALA A 53 -5.85 3.85 9.79
CA ALA A 53 -5.62 4.97 10.71
C ALA A 53 -6.04 6.31 10.10
N ILE A 54 -5.76 6.54 8.81
CA ILE A 54 -6.25 7.72 8.07
C ILE A 54 -7.78 7.71 8.02
N GLY A 55 -8.38 6.56 7.70
CA GLY A 55 -9.83 6.43 7.60
C GLY A 55 -10.56 6.66 8.92
N LEU A 56 -9.99 6.24 10.05
CA LEU A 56 -10.56 6.46 11.39
C LEU A 56 -10.18 7.83 12.00
N GLY A 57 -9.26 8.55 11.37
CA GLY A 57 -8.78 9.84 11.87
C GLY A 57 -9.83 10.94 11.74
N LYS A 58 -9.97 11.74 12.81
CA LYS A 58 -10.84 12.93 12.86
C LYS A 58 -10.06 14.22 13.08
N ASP A 59 -8.76 14.11 13.35
CA ASP A 59 -7.88 15.22 13.69
C ASP A 59 -6.59 15.15 12.87
N MET A 60 -5.95 16.32 12.69
CA MET A 60 -4.69 16.49 11.96
C MET A 60 -3.60 15.52 12.41
N TYR A 61 -3.47 15.27 13.71
CA TYR A 61 -2.45 14.38 14.26
C TYR A 61 -2.63 12.94 13.79
N THR A 62 -3.86 12.42 13.85
CA THR A 62 -4.17 11.05 13.43
C THR A 62 -3.94 10.86 11.93
N TRP A 63 -4.32 11.84 11.11
CA TRP A 63 -4.03 11.81 9.67
C TRP A 63 -2.54 11.87 9.38
N SER A 64 -1.79 12.68 10.13
CA SER A 64 -0.34 12.81 9.97
C SER A 64 0.39 11.52 10.36
N ILE A 65 0.00 10.90 11.48
CA ILE A 65 0.55 9.61 11.91
C ILE A 65 0.21 8.51 10.90
N GLY A 66 -1.05 8.45 10.45
CA GLY A 66 -1.47 7.47 9.44
C GLY A 66 -0.70 7.63 8.13
N ALA A 67 -0.51 8.86 7.64
CA ALA A 67 0.27 9.14 6.44
C ALA A 67 1.75 8.78 6.60
N PHE A 68 2.34 9.08 7.76
CA PHE A 68 3.69 8.66 8.10
C PHE A 68 3.84 7.14 8.07
N LEU A 69 2.97 6.41 8.78
CA LEU A 69 3.00 4.95 8.86
C LEU A 69 2.76 4.31 7.50
N MET A 70 1.84 4.83 6.71
CA MET A 70 1.59 4.36 5.36
C MET A 70 2.88 4.40 4.52
N MET A 71 3.60 5.53 4.58
CA MET A 71 4.80 5.74 3.77
C MET A 71 6.07 5.11 4.38
N LEU A 72 6.09 4.86 5.69
CA LEU A 72 7.19 4.19 6.39
C LEU A 72 7.51 2.81 5.80
N PHE A 73 6.48 2.02 5.49
CA PHE A 73 6.66 0.67 4.94
C PHE A 73 6.87 0.67 3.41
N ASN A 74 6.60 1.78 2.73
CA ASN A 74 6.58 1.82 1.27
C ASN A 74 7.95 1.50 0.64
N PRO A 75 9.09 2.04 1.15
CA PRO A 75 10.42 1.65 0.69
C PRO A 75 10.71 0.18 0.90
N LEU A 76 10.33 -0.40 2.04
CA LEU A 76 10.51 -1.83 2.33
C LEU A 76 9.78 -2.72 1.32
N ILE A 77 8.51 -2.40 1.03
CA ILE A 77 7.67 -3.14 0.07
C ILE A 77 8.28 -3.04 -1.32
N ASN A 78 8.56 -1.82 -1.79
CA ASN A 78 9.06 -1.61 -3.14
C ASN A 78 10.48 -2.15 -3.32
N GLY A 79 11.37 -1.93 -2.35
CA GLY A 79 12.74 -2.46 -2.37
C GLY A 79 12.75 -3.98 -2.42
N SER A 80 11.97 -4.64 -1.56
CA SER A 80 11.87 -6.10 -1.56
C SER A 80 11.28 -6.63 -2.88
N ASN A 81 10.22 -6.01 -3.39
CA ASN A 81 9.60 -6.40 -4.66
C ASN A 81 10.57 -6.22 -5.83
N GLN A 82 11.26 -5.07 -5.90
CA GLN A 82 12.27 -4.84 -6.94
C GLN A 82 13.41 -5.85 -6.88
N ALA A 83 13.92 -6.14 -5.68
CA ALA A 83 15.00 -7.10 -5.49
C ALA A 83 14.60 -8.52 -5.91
N ILE A 84 13.37 -8.98 -5.63
CA ILE A 84 12.85 -10.26 -6.12
C ILE A 84 12.87 -10.31 -7.65
N TRP A 85 12.31 -9.30 -8.31
CA TRP A 85 12.27 -9.25 -9.76
C TRP A 85 13.68 -9.21 -10.38
N GLN A 86 14.61 -8.46 -9.77
CA GLN A 86 16.00 -8.43 -10.23
C GLN A 86 16.70 -9.79 -10.08
N SER A 87 16.46 -10.53 -9.00
CA SER A 87 17.06 -11.87 -8.83
C SER A 87 16.45 -12.92 -9.75
N LYS A 88 15.17 -12.79 -10.11
CA LYS A 88 14.47 -13.82 -10.92
C LYS A 88 14.49 -13.55 -12.43
N VAL A 89 14.78 -12.32 -12.87
CA VAL A 89 14.74 -11.95 -14.29
C VAL A 89 16.16 -11.82 -14.85
N PRO A 90 16.48 -12.55 -15.94
CA PRO A 90 17.77 -12.44 -16.62
C PRO A 90 18.07 -11.00 -17.08
N PRO A 91 19.33 -10.52 -16.98
CA PRO A 91 19.71 -9.14 -17.29
C PRO A 91 19.24 -8.64 -18.65
N GLU A 92 19.30 -9.48 -19.67
CA GLU A 92 18.90 -9.17 -21.05
C GLU A 92 17.38 -8.96 -21.22
N MET A 93 16.57 -9.50 -20.31
CA MET A 93 15.11 -9.37 -20.33
C MET A 93 14.59 -8.31 -19.35
N GLN A 94 15.43 -7.81 -18.44
CA GLN A 94 15.02 -6.86 -17.40
C GLN A 94 14.34 -5.62 -18.00
N GLY A 95 14.89 -5.01 -19.05
CA GLY A 95 14.30 -3.82 -19.67
C GLY A 95 12.85 -4.05 -20.14
N ARG A 96 12.56 -5.21 -20.73
CA ARG A 96 11.22 -5.58 -21.21
C ARG A 96 10.26 -5.87 -20.06
N VAL A 97 10.72 -6.61 -19.04
CA VAL A 97 9.90 -6.99 -17.89
C VAL A 97 9.57 -5.77 -17.02
N PHE A 98 10.57 -4.96 -16.67
CA PHE A 98 10.36 -3.74 -15.89
C PHE A 98 9.54 -2.70 -16.65
N GLY A 99 9.76 -2.55 -17.97
CA GLY A 99 8.94 -1.67 -18.81
C GLY A 99 7.46 -2.08 -18.80
N THR A 100 7.17 -3.37 -18.99
CA THR A 100 5.80 -3.89 -18.97
C THR A 100 5.15 -3.69 -17.59
N ARG A 101 5.89 -4.00 -16.51
CA ARG A 101 5.43 -3.78 -15.13
C ARG A 101 5.11 -2.32 -14.86
N ALA A 102 5.96 -1.40 -15.33
CA ALA A 102 5.74 0.03 -15.18
C ALA A 102 4.49 0.50 -15.93
N MET A 103 4.27 0.00 -17.16
CA MET A 103 3.04 0.31 -17.91
C MET A 103 1.77 -0.17 -17.19
N ILE A 104 1.79 -1.39 -16.64
CA ILE A 104 0.67 -1.93 -15.86
C ILE A 104 0.42 -1.07 -14.61
N ALA A 105 1.48 -0.67 -13.91
CA ALA A 105 1.37 0.20 -12.74
C ALA A 105 0.82 1.59 -13.09
N LEU A 106 1.23 2.14 -14.24
CA LEU A 106 0.79 3.44 -14.72
C LEU A 106 -0.70 3.43 -15.10
N ILE A 107 -1.20 2.36 -15.74
CA ILE A 107 -2.61 2.21 -16.10
C ILE A 107 -3.48 1.89 -14.88
N SER A 108 -2.93 1.21 -13.88
CA SER A 108 -3.66 0.90 -12.63
C SER A 108 -4.15 2.16 -11.90
N GLN A 109 -3.39 3.26 -11.94
CA GLN A 109 -3.76 4.51 -11.26
C GLN A 109 -5.04 5.17 -11.84
N PRO A 110 -5.14 5.49 -13.14
CA PRO A 110 -6.35 6.08 -13.72
C PRO A 110 -7.53 5.11 -13.64
N VAL A 111 -7.31 3.80 -13.77
CA VAL A 111 -8.38 2.80 -13.58
C VAL A 111 -8.91 2.85 -12.15
N ALA A 112 -8.03 2.89 -11.15
CA ALA A 112 -8.44 3.05 -9.77
C ALA A 112 -9.24 4.34 -9.56
N MET A 113 -8.77 5.47 -10.09
CA MET A 113 -9.50 6.75 -10.02
C MET A 113 -10.87 6.71 -10.71
N ALA A 114 -10.95 6.07 -11.88
CA ALA A 114 -12.20 5.92 -12.62
C ALA A 114 -13.25 5.09 -11.88
N ILE A 115 -12.81 4.18 -10.99
CA ILE A 115 -13.69 3.38 -10.14
C ILE A 115 -14.01 4.13 -8.84
N THR A 116 -12.99 4.65 -8.15
CA THR A 116 -13.15 5.24 -6.81
C THR A 116 -13.92 6.55 -6.84
N GLY A 117 -13.79 7.37 -7.89
CA GLY A 117 -14.53 8.64 -8.02
C GLY A 117 -16.06 8.43 -8.00
N PRO A 118 -16.64 7.72 -8.98
CA PRO A 118 -18.08 7.43 -8.99
C PRO A 118 -18.56 6.66 -7.76
N LEU A 119 -17.74 5.74 -7.23
CA LEU A 119 -18.07 4.99 -6.02
C LEU A 119 -18.18 5.94 -4.80
N ALA A 120 -17.25 6.88 -4.66
CA ALA A 120 -17.28 7.86 -3.59
C ALA A 120 -18.48 8.80 -3.73
N ASP A 121 -18.63 9.43 -4.90
CA ASP A 121 -19.61 10.50 -5.11
C ASP A 121 -21.06 10.00 -5.14
N ARG A 122 -21.31 8.78 -5.65
CA ARG A 122 -22.68 8.26 -5.82
C ARG A 122 -23.14 7.34 -4.70
N PHE A 123 -22.24 6.69 -3.98
CA PHE A 123 -22.60 5.69 -2.98
C PHE A 123 -22.08 6.02 -1.58
N LEU A 124 -20.77 6.26 -1.42
CA LEU A 124 -20.17 6.38 -0.08
C LEU A 124 -20.47 7.72 0.57
N ILE A 125 -20.33 8.83 -0.15
CA ILE A 125 -20.61 10.16 0.37
C ILE A 125 -22.11 10.30 0.70
N PRO A 126 -23.06 10.05 -0.23
CA PRO A 126 -24.49 10.18 0.08
C PRO A 126 -24.95 9.17 1.14
N GLY A 127 -24.40 7.95 1.14
CA GLY A 127 -24.77 6.92 2.10
C GLY A 127 -24.36 7.20 3.54
N MET A 128 -23.33 8.03 3.74
CA MET A 128 -22.79 8.39 5.07
C MET A 128 -23.22 9.78 5.56
N MET A 129 -24.02 10.50 4.77
CA MET A 129 -24.68 11.73 5.22
C MET A 129 -25.81 11.42 6.23
N GLU A 130 -26.28 12.44 6.94
CA GLU A 130 -27.40 12.31 7.88
C GLU A 130 -28.63 11.69 7.20
N GLY A 131 -29.15 10.59 7.75
CA GLY A 131 -30.26 9.83 7.15
C GLY A 131 -29.87 8.88 6.00
N GLY A 132 -28.58 8.77 5.68
CA GLY A 132 -28.07 7.87 4.65
C GLY A 132 -28.15 6.39 5.03
N SER A 133 -28.19 5.51 4.03
CA SER A 133 -28.39 4.07 4.20
C SER A 133 -27.19 3.33 4.81
N LEU A 134 -25.99 3.92 4.78
CA LEU A 134 -24.76 3.32 5.34
C LEU A 134 -24.54 3.71 6.81
N VAL A 135 -25.20 4.77 7.29
CA VAL A 135 -25.09 5.27 8.67
C VAL A 135 -25.37 4.20 9.73
N PRO A 136 -26.44 3.37 9.63
CA PRO A 136 -26.70 2.34 10.65
C PRO A 136 -25.59 1.28 10.77
N TYR A 137 -24.87 1.03 9.67
CA TYR A 137 -23.86 -0.04 9.61
C TYR A 137 -22.45 0.47 9.94
N PHE A 138 -22.10 1.67 9.47
CA PHE A 138 -20.73 2.20 9.54
C PHE A 138 -20.61 3.52 10.30
N GLY A 139 -21.73 4.11 10.72
CA GLY A 139 -21.74 5.36 11.49
C GLY A 139 -21.01 5.25 12.83
N TRP A 140 -21.01 4.07 13.46
CA TRP A 140 -20.24 3.82 14.69
C TRP A 140 -18.72 3.79 14.45
N LEU A 141 -18.28 3.50 13.23
CA LEU A 141 -16.88 3.31 12.87
C LEU A 141 -16.21 4.62 12.45
N VAL A 142 -16.79 5.31 11.47
CA VAL A 142 -16.20 6.53 10.88
C VAL A 142 -16.94 7.81 11.28
N GLY A 143 -18.11 7.69 11.91
CA GLY A 143 -19.01 8.81 12.19
C GLY A 143 -20.02 9.06 11.07
N VAL A 144 -20.77 10.16 11.18
CA VAL A 144 -21.79 10.61 10.22
C VAL A 144 -21.49 12.05 9.85
N GLY A 145 -21.63 12.40 8.56
CA GLY A 145 -21.50 13.77 8.08
C GLY A 145 -20.51 13.95 6.93
N PRO A 146 -20.18 15.19 6.57
CA PRO A 146 -19.30 15.49 5.43
C PRO A 146 -17.92 14.83 5.56
N GLY A 147 -17.43 14.23 4.48
CA GLY A 147 -16.10 13.58 4.44
C GLY A 147 -16.04 12.15 4.96
N THR A 148 -17.04 11.69 5.73
CA THR A 148 -17.05 10.31 6.30
C THR A 148 -17.16 9.21 5.25
N GLY A 149 -17.72 9.50 4.07
CA GLY A 149 -17.71 8.57 2.93
C GLY A 149 -16.30 8.26 2.43
N ILE A 150 -15.40 9.26 2.43
CA ILE A 150 -13.99 9.07 2.04
C ILE A 150 -13.22 8.34 3.15
N SER A 151 -13.50 8.66 4.42
CA SER A 151 -12.99 7.90 5.57
C SER A 151 -13.30 6.41 5.46
N LEU A 152 -14.54 6.07 5.11
CA LEU A 152 -14.98 4.69 4.94
C LEU A 152 -14.22 4.00 3.79
N LEU A 153 -13.98 4.71 2.68
CA LEU A 153 -13.17 4.20 1.57
C LEU A 153 -11.75 3.84 2.03
N TRP A 154 -11.08 4.71 2.79
CA TRP A 154 -9.75 4.44 3.33
C TRP A 154 -9.73 3.22 4.26
N VAL A 155 -10.73 3.07 5.12
CA VAL A 155 -10.85 1.88 5.99
C VAL A 155 -11.01 0.61 5.16
N PHE A 156 -11.90 0.60 4.16
CA PHE A 156 -12.09 -0.57 3.30
C PHE A 156 -10.84 -0.92 2.51
N LEU A 157 -10.16 0.06 1.92
CA LEU A 157 -8.90 -0.17 1.21
C LEU A 157 -7.82 -0.73 2.14
N GLY A 158 -7.75 -0.24 3.39
CA GLY A 158 -6.84 -0.75 4.40
C GLY A 158 -7.14 -2.18 4.81
N VAL A 159 -8.42 -2.53 5.04
CA VAL A 159 -8.83 -3.89 5.41
C VAL A 159 -8.63 -4.86 4.25
N ILE A 160 -9.04 -4.49 3.03
CA ILE A 160 -8.85 -5.33 1.83
C ILE A 160 -7.35 -5.54 1.58
N GLY A 161 -6.54 -4.48 1.65
CA GLY A 161 -5.10 -4.57 1.49
C GLY A 161 -4.43 -5.44 2.56
N PHE A 162 -4.89 -5.35 3.81
CA PHE A 162 -4.44 -6.21 4.90
C PHE A 162 -4.77 -7.69 4.65
N VAL A 163 -6.01 -7.98 4.26
CA VAL A 163 -6.44 -9.34 3.93
C VAL A 163 -5.70 -9.87 2.71
N CYS A 164 -5.45 -9.07 1.68
CA CYS A 164 -4.65 -9.47 0.52
C CYS A 164 -3.19 -9.76 0.91
N GLY A 165 -2.58 -8.92 1.75
CA GLY A 165 -1.22 -9.14 2.25
C GLY A 165 -1.09 -10.43 3.06
N LEU A 166 -2.05 -10.70 3.95
CA LEU A 166 -2.12 -11.96 4.71
C LEU A 166 -2.47 -13.16 3.83
N GLY A 167 -3.41 -12.98 2.89
CA GLY A 167 -3.83 -14.01 1.95
C GLY A 167 -2.69 -14.45 1.03
N GLY A 168 -1.76 -13.56 0.70
CA GLY A 168 -0.53 -13.90 0.00
C GLY A 168 0.31 -14.98 0.69
N TYR A 169 0.22 -15.12 2.02
CA TYR A 169 0.90 -16.21 2.74
C TYR A 169 0.21 -17.57 2.60
N LEU A 170 -1.06 -17.59 2.22
CA LEU A 170 -1.82 -18.83 1.98
C LEU A 170 -1.44 -19.46 0.63
N PHE A 171 -1.05 -18.63 -0.35
CA PHE A 171 -0.59 -19.11 -1.65
C PHE A 171 0.86 -19.51 -1.59
N ARG A 172 1.11 -20.82 -1.72
CA ARG A 172 2.45 -21.39 -1.65
C ARG A 172 3.36 -20.83 -2.75
N GLU A 173 2.79 -20.58 -3.92
CA GLU A 173 3.46 -19.98 -5.08
C GLU A 173 3.98 -18.57 -4.78
N VAL A 174 3.28 -17.80 -3.94
CA VAL A 174 3.67 -16.44 -3.55
C VAL A 174 4.63 -16.47 -2.37
N ARG A 175 4.32 -17.25 -1.33
CA ARG A 175 5.14 -17.38 -0.11
C ARG A 175 6.53 -17.95 -0.41
N ASP A 176 6.58 -18.96 -1.27
CA ASP A 176 7.77 -19.75 -1.55
C ASP A 176 8.36 -19.38 -2.93
N VAL A 177 7.96 -18.24 -3.53
CA VAL A 177 8.42 -17.81 -4.88
C VAL A 177 9.94 -17.75 -4.99
N GLU A 178 10.61 -17.32 -3.91
CA GLU A 178 12.07 -17.24 -3.83
C GLU A 178 12.73 -18.63 -3.85
N SER A 179 12.01 -19.68 -3.43
CA SER A 179 12.49 -21.08 -3.43
C SER A 179 12.00 -21.92 -4.60
N ILE A 180 10.89 -21.53 -5.25
CA ILE A 180 10.31 -22.28 -6.38
C ILE A 180 11.01 -21.89 -7.68
N LEU A 181 11.26 -20.60 -7.89
CA LEU A 181 12.07 -20.15 -9.03
C LEU A 181 13.54 -20.10 -8.59
N PRO A 182 14.47 -20.78 -9.26
CA PRO A 182 15.90 -20.54 -9.05
C PRO A 182 16.29 -19.12 -9.48
N ASP A 183 17.37 -18.60 -8.91
CA ASP A 183 17.92 -17.31 -9.33
C ASP A 183 18.58 -17.45 -10.71
N HIS A 184 18.59 -16.37 -11.50
CA HIS A 184 19.14 -16.43 -12.85
C HIS A 184 20.65 -16.79 -12.86
N ASP A 185 21.39 -16.38 -11.83
CA ASP A 185 22.80 -16.72 -11.65
C ASP A 185 23.02 -18.24 -11.47
N GLU A 186 22.11 -18.94 -10.78
CA GLU A 186 22.20 -20.40 -10.58
C GLU A 186 21.90 -21.16 -11.87
N LEU A 187 20.96 -20.67 -12.68
CA LEU A 187 20.65 -21.23 -13.99
C LEU A 187 21.81 -21.07 -14.98
N GLN A 188 22.49 -19.92 -14.96
CA GLN A 188 23.64 -19.67 -15.82
C GLN A 188 24.84 -20.57 -15.43
N ASN A 189 25.16 -20.66 -14.15
CA ASN A 189 26.25 -21.51 -13.66
C ASN A 189 26.02 -23.01 -13.95
N SER A 190 24.77 -23.47 -13.90
CA SER A 190 24.42 -24.86 -14.23
C SER A 190 24.45 -25.15 -15.74
N ALA A 191 24.31 -24.11 -16.58
CA ALA A 191 24.43 -24.24 -18.04
C ALA A 191 25.89 -24.23 -18.51
N GLU A 192 26.80 -23.67 -17.71
CA GLU A 192 28.23 -23.58 -17.99
C GLU A 192 29.05 -24.79 -17.45
N SER A 193 28.47 -25.63 -16.58
CA SER A 193 29.07 -26.85 -16.00
C SER A 193 28.75 -28.13 -16.75
#